data_AF-A0A5E4C4I4-F1
#
_entry.id   AF-A0A5E4C4I4-F1
#
_cell.length_a   1.000
_cell.length_b   1.000
_cell.length_c   1.000
_cell.angle_alpha   90.00
_cell.angle_beta   90.00
_cell.angle_gamma   90.00
#
_symmetry.space_group_name_H-M   'P 1'
#
loop_
_entity.id
_entity.type
_entity.pdbx_description
1 polymer ?
#
loop_
_entity_poly.entity_id
_entity_poly.type
_entity_poly.pdbx_seq_one_letter_code
_entity_poly.pdbx_strand_id
1 'polypeptide(L)'
;MATFLELSTKAKMPILGLGTWKSPPNKVKEAVKVAIDAGYRHIDCAYVYQNENEVGEAIQEKIQEKVVKREDLFIAGKDLFPKDDKGNNLIGKETFLDAWEVMEELVDEGLVKALDRPWAKPEDPSLLEDPKIKEIAARHKESPAQVLIRFHIQRNVILIPKSVTPERILENFQVFDFKLSDEEMATLLSFNRNWRICVLADQANLLD
;
A
#
# COMPACT_ATOMS: atom_id res chain seq x y z
N MET A 1 -12.05 -3.86 14.77
CA MET A 1 -10.96 -2.88 14.52
C MET A 1 -11.42 -1.89 13.48
N ALA A 2 -10.75 -0.73 13.37
CA ALA A 2 -11.10 0.28 12.37
C ALA A 2 -10.86 -0.26 10.96
N THR A 3 -11.87 -0.19 10.10
CA THR A 3 -11.76 -0.48 8.65
C THR A 3 -11.53 0.79 7.83
N PHE A 4 -11.67 1.95 8.48
CA PHE A 4 -11.45 3.27 7.92
C PHE A 4 -10.93 4.22 9.00
N LEU A 5 -10.28 5.29 8.58
CA LEU A 5 -9.98 6.46 9.42
C LEU A 5 -10.86 7.64 9.01
N GLU A 6 -11.32 8.41 9.98
CA GLU A 6 -11.99 9.68 9.72
C GLU A 6 -10.93 10.77 9.56
N LEU A 7 -10.86 11.36 8.36
CA LEU A 7 -9.97 12.49 8.08
C LEU A 7 -10.48 13.76 8.77
N SER A 8 -9.63 14.78 8.88
CA SER A 8 -10.02 16.10 9.39
C SER A 8 -11.20 16.71 8.61
N THR A 9 -11.32 16.37 7.33
CA THR A 9 -12.42 16.74 6.42
C THR A 9 -13.72 15.99 6.67
N LYS A 10 -13.76 15.08 7.66
CA LYS A 10 -14.88 14.16 7.95
C LYS A 10 -15.11 13.07 6.92
N ALA A 11 -14.29 13.03 5.86
CA ALA A 11 -14.28 11.90 4.93
C ALA A 11 -13.78 10.63 5.64
N LYS A 12 -14.39 9.49 5.32
CA LYS A 12 -13.93 8.18 5.78
C LYS A 12 -13.03 7.57 4.72
N MET A 13 -11.75 7.40 5.04
CA MET A 13 -10.76 6.80 4.15
C MET A 13 -10.51 5.35 4.59
N PRO A 14 -10.75 4.34 3.74
CA PRO A 14 -10.46 2.95 4.07
C PRO A 14 -9.00 2.77 4.46
N ILE A 15 -8.75 2.02 5.55
CA ILE A 15 -7.41 1.86 6.13
C ILE A 15 -6.47 1.03 5.26
N LEU A 16 -7.03 0.26 4.32
CA LEU A 16 -6.30 -0.54 3.35
C LEU A 16 -6.80 -0.21 1.93
N GLY A 17 -5.87 0.18 1.07
CA GLY A 17 -6.10 0.45 -0.35
C GLY A 17 -5.17 -0.35 -1.26
N LEU A 18 -5.42 -0.27 -2.57
CA LEU A 18 -4.54 -0.82 -3.59
C LEU A 18 -3.70 0.30 -4.21
N GLY A 19 -2.38 0.18 -4.13
CA GLY A 19 -1.45 1.02 -4.90
C GLY A 19 -1.38 0.57 -6.36
N THR A 20 -1.41 1.51 -7.30
CA THR A 20 -1.44 1.21 -8.76
C THR A 20 -0.12 1.48 -9.49
N TRP A 21 0.87 2.00 -8.79
CA TRP A 21 2.13 2.48 -9.38
C TRP A 21 2.96 1.41 -10.11
N LYS A 22 3.64 1.84 -11.19
CA LYS A 22 4.60 1.07 -12.00
C LYS A 22 4.09 -0.30 -12.42
N SER A 23 2.79 -0.40 -12.64
CA SER A 23 2.15 -1.61 -13.15
C SER A 23 2.56 -1.82 -14.62
N PRO A 24 2.88 -3.07 -15.05
CA PRO A 24 3.09 -3.34 -16.46
C PRO A 24 1.86 -2.94 -17.29
N PRO A 25 2.04 -2.55 -18.57
CA PRO A 25 0.91 -2.21 -19.44
C PRO A 25 -0.15 -3.32 -19.46
N ASN A 26 -1.43 -2.95 -19.40
CA ASN A 26 -2.58 -3.87 -19.42
C ASN A 26 -2.70 -4.80 -18.20
N LYS A 27 -2.00 -4.53 -17.10
CA LYS A 27 -2.11 -5.32 -15.85
C LYS A 27 -2.87 -4.60 -14.75
N VAL A 28 -2.89 -3.26 -14.74
CA VAL A 28 -3.52 -2.52 -13.64
C VAL A 28 -5.03 -2.65 -13.68
N LYS A 29 -5.64 -2.72 -14.87
CA LYS A 29 -7.09 -2.92 -15.02
C LYS A 29 -7.56 -4.16 -14.26
N GLU A 30 -6.93 -5.31 -14.52
CA GLU A 30 -7.30 -6.57 -13.85
C GLU A 30 -7.00 -6.51 -12.35
N ALA A 31 -5.87 -5.92 -11.94
CA ALA A 31 -5.54 -5.76 -10.53
C ALA A 31 -6.60 -4.97 -9.76
N VAL A 32 -7.10 -3.87 -10.33
CA VAL A 32 -8.18 -3.05 -9.74
C VAL A 32 -9.48 -3.84 -9.66
N LYS A 33 -9.83 -4.60 -10.71
CA LYS A 33 -11.03 -5.46 -10.69
C LYS A 33 -10.95 -6.49 -9.57
N VAL A 34 -9.84 -7.21 -9.47
CA VAL A 34 -9.59 -8.22 -8.42
C VAL A 34 -9.66 -7.58 -7.03
N ALA A 35 -9.07 -6.40 -6.84
CA ALA A 35 -9.12 -5.71 -5.55
C ALA A 35 -10.56 -5.33 -5.16
N ILE A 36 -11.35 -4.78 -6.10
CA ILE A 36 -12.75 -4.44 -5.84
C ILE A 36 -13.57 -5.68 -5.44
N ASP A 37 -13.36 -6.79 -6.16
CA ASP A 37 -14.01 -8.08 -5.87
C ASP A 37 -13.58 -8.65 -4.52
N ALA A 38 -12.32 -8.49 -4.14
CA ALA A 38 -11.79 -8.90 -2.84
C ALA A 38 -12.38 -8.10 -1.67
N GLY A 39 -12.84 -6.87 -1.92
CA GLY A 39 -13.44 -5.99 -0.92
C GLY A 39 -12.72 -4.65 -0.72
N TYR A 40 -11.66 -4.35 -1.48
CA TYR A 40 -11.01 -3.04 -1.42
C TYR A 40 -12.00 -1.95 -1.83
N ARG A 41 -11.94 -0.83 -1.12
CA ARG A 41 -12.71 0.39 -1.40
C ARG A 41 -11.85 1.63 -1.51
N HIS A 42 -10.54 1.48 -1.40
CA HIS A 42 -9.57 2.55 -1.58
C HIS A 42 -8.62 2.16 -2.72
N ILE A 43 -8.58 2.96 -3.78
CA ILE A 43 -7.66 2.81 -4.91
C ILE A 43 -6.78 4.05 -4.96
N ASP A 44 -5.47 3.85 -4.85
CA ASP A 44 -4.47 4.89 -4.90
C ASP A 44 -3.88 5.01 -6.31
N CYS A 45 -3.92 6.22 -6.85
CA CYS A 45 -3.48 6.59 -8.18
C CYS A 45 -2.68 7.90 -8.12
N ALA A 46 -1.85 8.13 -9.13
CA ALA A 46 -1.22 9.41 -9.37
C ALA A 46 -1.06 9.64 -10.88
N TYR A 47 -1.14 10.89 -11.30
CA TYR A 47 -1.01 11.28 -12.72
C TYR A 47 0.28 10.76 -13.37
N VAL A 48 1.41 10.79 -12.63
CA VAL A 48 2.72 10.33 -13.13
C VAL A 48 2.74 8.83 -13.45
N TYR A 49 1.77 8.05 -12.98
CA TYR A 49 1.69 6.61 -13.26
C TYR A 49 1.21 6.34 -14.68
N GLN A 50 0.57 7.32 -15.34
CA GLN A 50 0.11 7.26 -16.73
C GLN A 50 -0.78 6.04 -17.03
N ASN A 51 -1.51 5.56 -16.02
CA ASN A 51 -2.36 4.37 -16.11
C ASN A 51 -3.80 4.62 -15.61
N GLU A 52 -4.17 5.88 -15.41
CA GLU A 52 -5.48 6.31 -14.90
C GLU A 52 -6.64 5.85 -15.79
N ASN A 53 -6.41 5.76 -17.11
CA ASN A 53 -7.41 5.25 -18.06
C ASN A 53 -7.78 3.78 -17.77
N GLU A 54 -6.77 2.91 -17.58
CA GLU A 54 -7.00 1.50 -17.26
C GLU A 54 -7.71 1.31 -15.90
N VAL A 55 -7.36 2.14 -14.91
CA VAL A 55 -8.02 2.16 -13.60
C VAL A 55 -9.49 2.60 -13.74
N GLY A 56 -9.74 3.66 -14.50
CA GLY A 56 -11.07 4.19 -14.78
C GLY A 56 -11.97 3.15 -15.45
N GLU A 57 -11.45 2.44 -16.45
CA GLU A 57 -12.16 1.34 -17.11
C GLU A 57 -12.53 0.21 -16.14
N ALA A 58 -11.59 -0.24 -15.30
CA ALA A 58 -11.85 -1.28 -14.30
C ALA A 58 -12.99 -0.88 -13.34
N ILE A 59 -12.96 0.35 -12.84
CA ILE A 59 -13.99 0.88 -11.93
C ILE A 59 -15.33 0.95 -12.66
N GLN A 60 -15.36 1.45 -13.89
CA GLN A 60 -16.59 1.55 -14.67
C GLN A 60 -17.22 0.18 -14.92
N GLU A 61 -16.41 -0.82 -15.28
CA GLU A 61 -16.88 -2.20 -15.44
C GLU A 61 -17.48 -2.73 -14.13
N LYS A 62 -16.80 -2.53 -12.98
CA LYS A 62 -17.31 -3.02 -11.69
C LYS A 62 -18.58 -2.31 -11.22
N ILE A 63 -18.78 -1.05 -11.61
CA ILE A 63 -20.03 -0.32 -11.40
C ILE A 63 -21.14 -0.88 -12.30
N GLN A 64 -20.85 -1.17 -13.57
CA GLN A 64 -21.80 -1.77 -14.52
C GLN A 64 -22.20 -3.19 -14.11
N GLU A 65 -21.26 -3.97 -13.61
CA GLU A 65 -21.45 -5.29 -13.00
C GLU A 65 -22.22 -5.22 -11.66
N LYS A 66 -22.45 -4.01 -11.12
CA LYS A 66 -23.13 -3.74 -9.83
C LYS A 66 -22.40 -4.33 -8.61
N VAL A 67 -21.10 -4.55 -8.71
CA VAL A 67 -20.26 -4.99 -7.58
C VAL A 67 -20.07 -3.86 -6.57
N VAL A 68 -19.96 -2.62 -7.05
CA VAL A 68 -19.82 -1.39 -6.25
C VAL A 68 -20.56 -0.22 -6.90
N LYS A 69 -20.84 0.82 -6.12
CA LYS A 69 -21.22 2.15 -6.61
C LYS A 69 -20.04 3.10 -6.53
N ARG A 70 -20.13 4.25 -7.21
CA ARG A 70 -19.07 5.26 -7.18
C ARG A 70 -18.83 5.76 -5.76
N GLU A 71 -19.89 5.98 -4.99
CA GLU A 71 -19.83 6.44 -3.60
C GLU A 71 -19.22 5.43 -2.62
N ASP A 72 -19.13 4.14 -3.01
CA ASP A 72 -18.47 3.13 -2.20
C ASP A 72 -16.94 3.21 -2.31
N LEU A 73 -16.41 3.94 -3.31
CA LEU A 73 -14.98 4.00 -3.62
C LEU A 73 -14.34 5.33 -3.20
N PHE A 74 -13.25 5.22 -2.46
CA PHE A 74 -12.28 6.28 -2.22
C PHE A 74 -11.18 6.19 -3.28
N ILE A 75 -11.09 7.19 -4.15
CA ILE A 75 -10.05 7.26 -5.20
C ILE A 75 -9.10 8.40 -4.85
N ALA A 76 -7.85 8.07 -4.53
CA ALA A 76 -6.79 9.05 -4.36
C ALA A 76 -6.09 9.24 -5.71
N GLY A 77 -5.88 10.48 -6.14
CA GLY A 77 -5.19 10.76 -7.42
C GLY A 77 -5.71 12.00 -8.11
N LYS A 78 -4.93 13.07 -8.05
CA LYS A 78 -5.11 14.25 -8.91
C LYS A 78 -3.81 15.02 -9.11
N ASP A 79 -2.98 15.09 -8.08
CA ASP A 79 -1.74 15.88 -8.07
C ASP A 79 -0.52 14.99 -7.77
N LEU A 80 0.64 15.39 -8.30
CA LEU A 80 1.94 14.70 -8.12
C LEU A 80 2.31 14.54 -6.63
N PHE A 81 1.90 15.50 -5.80
CA PHE A 81 2.04 15.49 -4.34
C PHE A 81 0.74 16.02 -3.73
N PRO A 82 0.24 15.47 -2.62
CA PRO A 82 -0.89 16.05 -1.91
C PRO A 82 -0.52 17.47 -1.47
N LYS A 83 -1.43 18.44 -1.66
CA LYS A 83 -1.19 19.85 -1.31
C LYS A 83 -2.14 20.31 -0.21
N ASP A 84 -1.68 21.22 0.64
CA ASP A 84 -2.53 21.90 1.62
C ASP A 84 -3.44 22.92 0.91
N ASP A 85 -4.37 23.52 1.65
CA ASP A 85 -5.27 24.57 1.14
C ASP A 85 -4.52 25.82 0.63
N LYS A 86 -3.20 25.90 0.84
CA LYS A 86 -2.30 26.97 0.41
C LYS A 86 -1.42 26.56 -0.77
N GLY A 87 -1.62 25.36 -1.32
CA GLY A 87 -0.88 24.83 -2.48
C GLY A 87 0.52 24.28 -2.17
N ASN A 88 0.92 24.20 -0.89
CA ASN A 88 2.19 23.59 -0.49
C ASN A 88 2.06 22.09 -0.44
N ASN A 89 3.11 21.35 -0.81
CA ASN A 89 3.12 19.90 -0.66
C ASN A 89 2.96 19.52 0.82
N LEU A 90 1.96 18.71 1.15
CA LEU A 90 1.77 18.06 2.42
C LEU A 90 2.85 16.99 2.58
N ILE A 91 3.98 17.40 3.14
CA ILE A 91 5.03 16.51 3.58
C ILE A 91 4.70 16.18 5.04
N GLY A 92 4.07 15.02 5.27
CA GLY A 92 3.78 14.54 6.62
C GLY A 92 5.07 14.48 7.45
N LYS A 93 5.07 15.15 8.62
CA LYS A 93 6.11 14.97 9.64
C LYS A 93 5.90 13.69 10.46
N GLU A 94 4.67 13.16 10.43
CA GLU A 94 4.32 11.79 10.82
C GLU A 94 5.04 10.85 9.84
N THR A 95 5.75 9.85 10.34
CA THR A 95 6.68 9.00 9.59
C THR A 95 6.02 8.35 8.37
N PHE A 96 6.23 8.98 7.20
CA PHE A 96 6.03 8.36 5.88
C PHE A 96 6.78 7.01 5.73
N LEU A 97 7.73 6.75 6.65
CA LEU A 97 8.47 5.51 6.80
C LEU A 97 7.57 4.30 7.10
N ASP A 98 6.57 4.43 7.97
CA ASP A 98 5.80 3.28 8.43
C ASP A 98 4.86 2.73 7.34
N ALA A 99 4.10 3.60 6.66
CA ALA A 99 3.14 3.14 5.65
C ALA A 99 3.82 2.50 4.43
N TRP A 100 5.03 2.95 4.09
CA TRP A 100 5.71 2.62 2.85
C TRP A 100 6.79 1.52 2.99
N GLU A 101 7.34 1.32 4.19
CA GLU A 101 8.26 0.22 4.50
C GLU A 101 7.66 -1.15 4.16
N VAL A 102 6.36 -1.36 4.45
CA VAL A 102 5.67 -2.63 4.15
C VAL A 102 5.33 -2.82 2.67
N MET A 103 5.09 -1.71 1.98
CA MET A 103 4.66 -1.74 0.58
C MET A 103 5.79 -2.10 -0.36
N GLU A 104 7.03 -1.87 0.06
CA GLU A 104 8.22 -2.07 -0.75
C GLU A 104 9.01 -3.32 -0.41
N GLU A 105 8.72 -4.06 0.66
CA GLU A 105 9.43 -5.33 0.92
C GLU A 105 8.78 -6.51 0.26
N LEU A 106 7.45 -6.42 0.08
CA LEU A 106 6.74 -7.22 -0.87
C LEU A 106 7.31 -7.10 -2.28
N VAL A 107 8.13 -6.11 -2.59
CA VAL A 107 8.74 -5.97 -3.91
C VAL A 107 9.97 -6.88 -4.09
N ASP A 108 10.80 -7.02 -3.06
CA ASP A 108 12.13 -7.65 -3.16
C ASP A 108 12.08 -9.19 -3.32
N GLU A 109 10.96 -9.85 -2.96
CA GLU A 109 10.78 -11.31 -3.11
C GLU A 109 10.08 -11.72 -4.42
N GLY A 110 9.88 -10.76 -5.33
CA GLY A 110 9.01 -10.96 -6.49
C GLY A 110 7.52 -11.03 -6.13
N LEU A 111 7.19 -10.85 -4.84
CA LEU A 111 5.97 -10.57 -4.06
C LEU A 111 5.01 -9.47 -4.61
N VAL A 112 5.52 -8.44 -5.27
CA VAL A 112 4.77 -7.27 -5.72
C VAL A 112 5.60 -6.62 -6.82
N LYS A 113 4.96 -6.10 -7.89
CA LYS A 113 5.69 -5.46 -9.00
C LYS A 113 5.65 -3.93 -8.98
N ALA A 114 5.96 -3.25 -7.87
CA ALA A 114 6.20 -1.80 -7.86
C ALA A 114 7.66 -1.57 -7.54
N LEU A 115 8.34 -0.83 -8.40
CA LEU A 115 9.79 -0.63 -8.39
C LEU A 115 10.60 -1.92 -8.44
N ASP A 116 11.21 -2.24 -9.58
CA ASP A 116 12.68 -2.19 -9.47
C ASP A 116 13.06 -0.94 -8.67
N ARG A 117 13.66 -1.12 -7.49
CA ARG A 117 14.62 -0.17 -6.94
C ARG A 117 15.89 -0.41 -7.76
N PRO A 118 16.12 0.22 -8.93
CA PRO A 118 17.36 0.01 -9.68
C PRO A 118 18.60 0.44 -8.87
N TRP A 119 18.40 1.10 -7.72
CA TRP A 119 19.40 1.49 -6.73
C TRP A 119 19.43 0.59 -5.47
N ALA A 120 18.52 -0.37 -5.31
CA ALA A 120 18.59 -1.32 -4.19
C ALA A 120 19.83 -2.19 -4.36
N LYS A 121 20.55 -2.35 -3.26
CA LYS A 121 21.74 -3.18 -3.22
C LYS A 121 21.34 -4.57 -2.72
N PRO A 122 21.95 -5.66 -3.21
CA PRO A 122 21.71 -7.00 -2.69
C PRO A 122 21.93 -7.15 -1.18
N GLU A 123 22.66 -6.23 -0.57
CA GLU A 123 22.94 -6.19 0.87
C GLU A 123 21.87 -5.42 1.68
N ASP A 124 20.88 -4.80 1.03
CA ASP A 124 19.78 -4.14 1.72
C ASP A 124 18.90 -5.20 2.43
N PRO A 125 18.50 -4.97 3.70
CA PRO A 125 17.71 -5.93 4.45
C PRO A 125 16.29 -6.04 3.91
N SER A 126 15.79 -7.28 3.79
CA SER A 126 14.37 -7.57 3.55
C SER A 126 13.70 -7.97 4.86
N LEU A 127 12.69 -7.22 5.30
CA LEU A 127 11.90 -7.60 6.50
C LEU A 127 10.99 -8.80 6.23
N LEU A 128 10.59 -9.07 4.99
CA LEU A 128 9.84 -10.31 4.68
C LEU A 128 10.67 -11.56 4.93
N GLU A 129 11.98 -11.47 4.70
CA GLU A 129 12.95 -12.51 5.00
C GLU A 129 13.45 -12.49 6.46
N ASP A 130 13.10 -11.48 7.26
CA ASP A 130 13.60 -11.38 8.63
C ASP A 130 13.05 -12.52 9.50
N PRO A 131 13.92 -13.24 10.23
CA PRO A 131 13.53 -14.42 11.00
C PRO A 131 12.51 -14.10 12.09
N LYS A 132 12.54 -12.91 12.71
CA LYS A 132 11.57 -12.53 13.75
C LYS A 132 10.19 -12.30 13.15
N ILE A 133 10.12 -11.72 11.96
CA ILE A 133 8.85 -11.49 11.26
C ILE A 133 8.28 -12.82 10.77
N LYS A 134 9.11 -13.70 10.22
CA LYS A 134 8.72 -15.07 9.87
C LYS A 134 8.21 -15.86 11.08
N GLU A 135 8.83 -15.69 12.25
CA GLU A 135 8.36 -16.31 13.48
C GLU A 135 7.00 -15.78 13.94
N ILE A 136 6.77 -14.46 13.85
CA ILE A 136 5.45 -13.86 14.14
C ILE A 136 4.41 -14.38 13.14
N ALA A 137 4.74 -14.38 11.85
CA ALA A 137 3.87 -14.87 10.78
C ALA A 137 3.45 -16.33 11.02
N ALA A 138 4.42 -17.20 11.35
CA ALA A 138 4.16 -18.59 11.68
C ALA A 138 3.25 -18.78 12.91
N ARG A 139 3.36 -17.92 13.93
CA ARG A 139 2.47 -17.95 15.11
C ARG A 139 1.02 -17.65 14.76
N HIS A 140 0.78 -16.72 13.85
CA HIS A 140 -0.56 -16.34 13.40
C HIS A 140 -1.09 -17.21 12.24
N LYS A 141 -0.23 -18.04 11.62
CA LYS A 141 -0.50 -18.78 10.37
C LYS A 141 -0.78 -17.87 9.18
N GLU A 142 -0.14 -16.71 9.20
CA GLU A 142 -0.23 -15.69 8.16
C GLU A 142 1.15 -15.57 7.48
N SER A 143 1.23 -14.77 6.41
CA SER A 143 2.50 -14.44 5.76
C SER A 143 3.20 -13.25 6.43
N PRO A 144 4.52 -13.10 6.22
CA PRO A 144 5.25 -11.90 6.64
C PRO A 144 4.61 -10.60 6.14
N ALA A 145 4.06 -10.62 4.93
CA ALA A 145 3.31 -9.52 4.31
C ALA A 145 2.12 -9.08 5.18
N GLN A 146 1.29 -10.05 5.55
CA GLN A 146 0.08 -9.81 6.33
C GLN A 146 0.43 -9.29 7.73
N VAL A 147 1.50 -9.81 8.36
CA VAL A 147 2.01 -9.31 9.65
C VAL A 147 2.40 -7.84 9.56
N LEU A 148 3.19 -7.48 8.54
CA LEU A 148 3.63 -6.10 8.32
C LEU A 148 2.44 -5.17 8.02
N ILE A 149 1.47 -5.61 7.22
CA ILE A 149 0.25 -4.85 6.96
C ILE A 149 -0.55 -4.66 8.25
N ARG A 150 -0.71 -5.73 9.04
CA ARG A 150 -1.46 -5.70 10.29
C ARG A 150 -0.82 -4.80 11.34
N PHE A 151 0.51 -4.78 11.41
CA PHE A 151 1.26 -3.89 12.29
C PHE A 151 0.88 -2.42 12.09
N HIS A 152 0.78 -1.98 10.83
CA HIS A 152 0.40 -0.61 10.50
C HIS A 152 -1.08 -0.32 10.74
N ILE A 153 -1.96 -1.26 10.37
CA ILE A 153 -3.39 -1.15 10.64
C ILE A 153 -3.64 -0.97 12.15
N GLN A 154 -2.94 -1.73 13.00
CA GLN A 154 -3.06 -1.60 14.47
C GLN A 154 -2.54 -0.27 15.02
N ARG A 155 -1.70 0.44 14.26
CA ARG A 155 -1.21 1.79 14.58
C ARG A 155 -2.08 2.90 13.99
N ASN A 156 -3.21 2.56 13.39
CA ASN A 156 -4.07 3.49 12.65
C ASN A 156 -3.32 4.19 11.51
N VAL A 157 -2.45 3.46 10.81
CA VAL A 157 -1.76 3.92 9.61
C VAL A 157 -2.46 3.34 8.39
N ILE A 158 -2.81 4.20 7.42
CA ILE A 158 -3.41 3.77 6.16
C ILE A 158 -2.33 3.14 5.28
N LEU A 159 -2.59 1.94 4.77
CA LEU A 159 -1.70 1.25 3.84
C LEU A 159 -2.31 1.18 2.44
N ILE A 160 -1.46 1.21 1.43
CA ILE A 160 -1.84 1.09 0.01
C ILE A 160 -0.95 0.05 -0.72
N PRO A 161 -0.81 -1.21 -0.22
CA PRO A 161 0.13 -2.17 -0.79
C PRO A 161 -0.10 -2.30 -2.29
N LYS A 162 0.96 -2.09 -3.05
CA LYS A 162 0.87 -2.23 -4.49
C LYS A 162 0.77 -3.71 -4.82
N SER A 163 -0.02 -4.12 -5.80
CA SER A 163 0.15 -5.43 -6.45
C SER A 163 -0.53 -5.43 -7.83
N VAL A 164 -0.03 -6.28 -8.74
CA VAL A 164 -0.76 -6.66 -9.97
C VAL A 164 -1.00 -8.17 -10.04
N THR A 165 -0.62 -8.90 -8.99
CA THR A 165 -0.72 -10.35 -8.90
C THR A 165 -2.00 -10.69 -8.11
N PRO A 166 -3.02 -11.31 -8.73
CA PRO A 166 -4.32 -11.52 -8.10
C PRO A 166 -4.26 -12.22 -6.74
N GLU A 167 -3.48 -13.29 -6.64
CA GLU A 167 -3.35 -14.09 -5.42
C GLU A 167 -2.91 -13.25 -4.23
N ARG A 168 -2.05 -12.26 -4.49
CA ARG A 168 -1.45 -11.41 -3.47
C ARG A 168 -2.30 -10.23 -3.09
N ILE A 169 -3.10 -9.74 -4.04
CA ILE A 169 -4.16 -8.76 -3.74
C ILE A 169 -5.15 -9.40 -2.76
N LEU A 170 -5.51 -10.67 -3.01
CA LEU A 170 -6.39 -11.42 -2.12
C LEU A 170 -5.74 -11.70 -0.75
N GLU A 171 -4.47 -12.13 -0.74
CA GLU A 171 -3.70 -12.38 0.50
C GLU A 171 -3.53 -11.12 1.34
N ASN A 172 -3.12 -9.99 0.73
CA ASN A 172 -2.92 -8.72 1.42
C ASN A 172 -4.21 -8.17 2.05
N PHE A 173 -5.39 -8.59 1.56
CA PHE A 173 -6.67 -8.20 2.13
C PHE A 173 -7.04 -9.00 3.39
N GLN A 174 -6.49 -10.19 3.56
CA GLN A 174 -6.76 -11.11 4.68
C GLN A 174 -5.95 -10.69 5.93
N VAL A 175 -6.16 -9.46 6.40
CA VAL A 175 -5.41 -8.87 7.52
C VAL A 175 -6.29 -8.38 8.65
N PHE A 176 -7.59 -8.67 8.57
CA PHE A 176 -8.57 -8.20 9.55
C PHE A 176 -8.90 -9.24 10.63
N ASP A 177 -8.62 -10.52 10.38
CA ASP A 177 -9.06 -11.67 11.18
C ASP A 177 -8.08 -12.12 12.28
N PHE A 178 -6.87 -11.55 12.35
CA PHE A 178 -5.88 -11.83 13.39
C PHE A 178 -5.39 -10.56 14.06
N LYS A 179 -4.80 -10.62 15.27
CA LYS A 179 -4.29 -9.45 16.01
C LYS A 179 -2.90 -9.72 16.52
N LEU A 180 -1.97 -8.81 16.24
CA LEU A 180 -0.64 -8.81 16.84
C LEU A 180 -0.75 -8.40 18.32
N SER A 181 -0.09 -9.18 19.17
CA SER A 181 0.07 -8.94 20.60
C SER A 181 0.99 -7.75 20.87
N ASP A 182 0.93 -7.19 22.08
CA ASP A 182 1.76 -6.05 22.47
C ASP A 182 3.27 -6.36 22.39
N GLU A 183 3.66 -7.61 22.65
CA GLU A 183 5.05 -8.08 22.52
C GLU A 183 5.51 -8.14 21.05
N GLU A 184 4.65 -8.62 20.15
CA GLU A 184 4.92 -8.64 18.72
C GLU A 184 4.99 -7.22 18.15
N MET A 185 4.08 -6.34 18.57
CA MET A 185 4.11 -4.92 18.23
C MET A 185 5.41 -4.25 18.72
N ALA A 186 5.84 -4.53 19.95
CA ALA A 186 7.09 -4.00 20.49
C ALA A 186 8.31 -4.54 19.74
N THR A 187 8.27 -5.81 19.33
CA THR A 187 9.31 -6.43 18.50
C THR A 187 9.43 -5.71 17.16
N LEU A 188 8.32 -5.48 16.46
CA LEU A 188 8.29 -4.78 15.17
C LEU A 188 8.72 -3.31 15.30
N LEU A 189 8.31 -2.61 16.36
CA LEU A 189 8.77 -1.23 16.62
C LEU A 189 10.29 -1.14 16.83
N SER A 190 10.94 -2.21 17.33
CA SER A 190 12.39 -2.23 17.55
C SER A 190 13.22 -2.22 16.26
N PHE A 191 12.59 -2.44 15.10
CA PHE A 191 13.26 -2.42 13.80
C PHE A 191 13.57 -1.01 13.31
N ASN A 192 12.94 0.04 13.88
CA ASN A 192 13.18 1.40 13.45
C ASN A 192 14.66 1.78 13.59
N ARG A 193 15.28 2.18 12.46
CA ARG A 193 16.67 2.65 12.37
C ARG A 193 16.76 4.11 11.91
N ASN A 194 15.64 4.82 11.82
CA ASN A 194 15.54 6.16 11.21
C ASN A 194 16.14 6.22 9.80
N TRP A 195 16.07 5.11 9.05
CA TRP A 195 16.64 4.97 7.73
C TRP A 195 15.58 5.18 6.66
N ARG A 196 15.86 6.03 5.67
CA ARG A 196 14.92 6.33 4.58
C ARG A 196 15.39 5.66 3.28
N ILE A 197 14.52 4.87 2.69
CA ILE A 197 14.81 4.13 1.45
C ILE A 197 14.53 5.00 0.21
N CYS A 198 13.42 5.74 0.19
CA CYS A 198 13.11 6.67 -0.90
C CYS A 198 13.55 8.09 -0.52
N VAL A 199 14.62 8.59 -1.16
CA VAL A 199 15.10 9.97 -0.98
C VAL A 199 14.68 10.79 -2.20
N LEU A 200 13.98 11.92 -1.98
CA LEU A 200 13.49 12.80 -3.06
C LEU A 200 14.60 13.32 -3.99
N ALA A 201 15.86 13.33 -3.54
CA ALA A 201 17.00 13.68 -4.38
C ALA A 201 17.18 12.75 -5.59
N ASP A 202 16.75 11.48 -5.48
CA ASP A 202 16.84 10.50 -6.56
C ASP A 202 15.69 10.64 -7.59
N GLN A 203 14.69 11.48 -7.33
CA GLN A 203 13.60 11.74 -8.28
C GLN A 203 13.89 12.89 -9.26
N ALA A 204 14.98 13.64 -9.07
CA ALA A 204 15.39 14.70 -10.01
C ALA A 204 15.75 14.14 -11.40
N ASN A 205 16.14 12.87 -11.50
CA ASN A 205 16.49 12.19 -12.75
C ASN A 205 15.30 11.52 -13.45
N LEU A 206 14.07 11.67 -12.94
CA LEU A 206 12.84 11.13 -13.56
C LEU A 206 12.10 12.17 -14.41
N LEU A 207 12.67 13.37 -14.54
CA LEU A 207 12.10 14.50 -15.29
C LEU A 207 12.91 14.88 -16.55
N ASP A 208 13.91 14.08 -16.92
CA ASP A 208 14.68 14.23 -18.17
C ASP A 208 14.29 13.17 -19.23
#